data_AF-A0A7L0MU81-F1
#
_entry.id   AF-A0A7L0MU81-F1
#
_cell.length_a   1.000
_cell.length_b   1.000
_cell.length_c   1.000
_cell.angle_alpha   90.00
_cell.angle_beta   90.00
_cell.angle_gamma   90.00
#
_symmetry.space_group_name_H-M   'P 1'
#
loop_
_entity.id
_entity.type
_entity.pdbx_description
1 polymer ?
#
loop_
_entity_poly.entity_id
_entity_poly.type
_entity_poly.pdbx_seq_one_letter_code
_entity_poly.pdbx_strand_id
1 'polypeptide(L)' 'FFIDFHCLELLLNTINLHLTTEPGVMVGIWHTVPNSRGAEARGKDQKWYEKALGDDHPVIIYLHGNGGTR' A
#
# COMPACT_ATOMS: atom_id res chain seq x y z
N PHE A 1 -1.32 -14.83 -3.38
CA PHE A 1 -2.37 -13.86 -3.71
C PHE A 1 -1.89 -13.05 -4.91
N PHE A 2 -2.66 -13.02 -5.99
CA PHE A 2 -2.38 -12.21 -7.18
C PHE A 2 -3.47 -11.14 -7.25
N ILE A 3 -3.10 -9.87 -7.32
CA ILE A 3 -4.05 -8.76 -7.46
C ILE A 3 -4.14 -8.46 -8.96
N ASP A 4 -5.35 -8.50 -9.49
CA ASP A 4 -5.61 -8.09 -10.88
C ASP A 4 -5.69 -6.56 -10.95
N PHE A 5 -4.70 -5.95 -11.59
CA PHE A 5 -4.59 -4.49 -11.76
C PHE A 5 -5.60 -3.91 -12.76
N HIS A 6 -6.31 -4.74 -13.54
CA HIS A 6 -7.39 -4.26 -14.40
C HIS A 6 -8.69 -4.00 -13.62
N CYS A 7 -8.84 -4.51 -12.40
CA CYS A 7 -10.01 -4.26 -11.56
C CYS A 7 -9.78 -3.08 -10.62
N LEU A 8 -9.91 -1.86 -11.15
CA LEU A 8 -9.75 -0.60 -10.40
C LEU A 8 -10.65 -0.49 -9.16
N GLU A 9 -11.79 -1.20 -9.14
CA GLU A 9 -12.71 -1.25 -7.99
C GLU A 9 -12.07 -1.89 -6.75
N LEU A 10 -11.08 -2.78 -6.93
CA LEU A 10 -10.34 -3.41 -5.84
C LEU A 10 -9.24 -2.51 -5.24
N LEU A 11 -8.97 -1.34 -5.82
CA LEU A 11 -7.91 -0.42 -5.38
C LEU A 11 -8.45 0.86 -4.71
N LEU A 12 -9.76 0.93 -4.43
CA LEU A 12 -10.40 2.12 -3.83
C LEU A 12 -9.89 2.47 -2.43
N ASN A 13 -9.30 1.49 -1.76
CA ASN A 13 -8.72 1.54 -0.41
C ASN A 13 -7.21 1.34 -0.42
N THR A 14 -6.56 1.55 -1.57
CA THR A 14 -5.12 1.38 -1.78
C THR A 14 -4.48 2.68 -2.26
N ILE A 15 -3.32 3.05 -1.70
CA ILE A 15 -2.50 4.15 -2.19
C ILE A 15 -1.08 3.70 -2.53
N ASN A 16 -0.43 4.48 -3.40
CA ASN A 16 0.99 4.34 -3.72
C ASN A 16 1.81 5.27 -2.84
N LEU A 17 2.84 4.71 -2.20
CA LEU A 17 3.83 5.43 -1.40
C LEU A 17 5.23 5.12 -1.93
N HIS A 18 6.17 6.03 -1.69
CA HIS A 18 7.58 5.82 -2.01
C HIS A 18 8.40 6.07 -0.76
N LEU A 19 9.20 5.08 -0.36
CA LEU A 19 10.14 5.23 0.74
C LEU A 19 11.55 5.38 0.20
N THR A 20 12.22 6.43 0.65
CA THR A 20 13.67 6.57 0.48
C THR A 20 14.36 5.61 1.44
N THR A 21 15.33 4.85 0.94
CA THR A 21 16.08 3.86 1.73
C THR A 21 17.56 4.25 1.78
N GLU A 22 18.42 3.54 1.07
CA GLU A 22 19.83 3.89 0.90
C GLU A 22 20.00 4.98 -0.17
N PRO A 23 21.15 5.70 -0.20
CA PRO A 23 21.41 6.71 -1.22
C PRO A 23 21.20 6.19 -2.64
N GLY A 24 20.29 6.84 -3.37
CA GLY A 24 19.93 6.46 -4.74
C GLY A 24 18.91 5.32 -4.87
N VAL A 25 18.38 4.78 -3.77
CA VAL A 25 17.40 3.69 -3.77
C VAL A 25 16.04 4.15 -3.22
N MET A 26 14.99 4.02 -4.04
CA MET A 26 13.59 4.23 -3.64
C MET A 26 12.80 2.93 -3.78
N VAL A 27 11.96 2.64 -2.79
CA VAL A 27 11.06 1.50 -2.79
C VAL A 27 9.62 2.00 -2.96
N GLY A 28 8.93 1.49 -3.99
CA GLY A 28 7.50 1.70 -4.18
C GLY A 28 6.71 0.75 -3.28
N ILE A 29 5.67 1.27 -2.62
CA ILE A 29 4.82 0.53 -1.69
C ILE A 29 3.36 0.76 -2.05
N TRP A 30 2.58 -0.31 -2.00
CA TRP A 30 1.13 -0.19 -1.89
C TRP A 30 0.69 -0.37 -0.46
N HIS A 31 0.03 0.65 0.08
CA HIS A 31 -0.64 0.54 1.36
C HIS A 31 -2.14 0.38 1.11
N THR A 32 -2.68 -0.76 1.53
CA THR A 32 -4.12 -1.08 1.43
C THR A 32 -4.68 -1.24 2.83
N VAL A 33 -5.73 -0.48 3.17
CA VAL A 33 -6.48 -0.70 4.42
C VAL A 33 -7.54 -1.78 4.23
N PRO A 34 -8.04 -2.46 5.29
CA PRO A 34 -9.08 -3.48 5.12
C PRO A 34 -10.34 -2.96 4.41
N ASN A 35 -11.00 -3.82 3.62
CA ASN A 35 -12.20 -3.44 2.87
C ASN A 35 -13.34 -2.90 3.76
N SER A 36 -13.42 -3.38 5.01
CA SER A 36 -14.35 -2.85 6.02
C SER A 36 -14.19 -1.34 6.29
N ARG A 37 -13.02 -0.77 6.00
CA ARG A 37 -12.71 0.65 6.12
C ARG A 37 -12.70 1.39 4.77
N GLY A 38 -13.13 0.73 3.68
CA GLY A 38 -13.09 1.31 2.33
C GLY A 38 -13.89 2.62 2.21
N ALA A 39 -15.01 2.74 2.94
CA ALA A 39 -15.78 3.97 3.00
C ALA A 39 -15.02 5.13 3.68
N GLU A 40 -14.27 4.85 4.75
CA GLU A 40 -13.43 5.84 5.44
C GLU A 40 -12.25 6.27 4.58
N ALA A 41 -11.66 5.32 3.85
CA ALA A 41 -10.45 5.50 3.04
C ALA A 41 -10.69 6.32 1.77
N ARG A 42 -11.93 6.37 1.28
CA ARG A 42 -12.30 7.05 0.05
C ARG A 42 -11.97 8.55 0.12
N GLY A 43 -11.09 8.99 -0.80
CA GLY A 43 -10.68 10.39 -0.92
C GLY A 43 -9.75 10.88 0.21
N LYS A 44 -9.19 9.96 1.01
CA LYS A 44 -8.20 10.31 2.04
C LYS A 44 -6.81 10.50 1.46
N ASP A 45 -6.03 11.33 2.14
CA ASP A 45 -4.67 11.65 1.78
C ASP A 45 -3.66 10.68 2.41
N GLN A 46 -2.40 10.78 1.99
CA GLN A 46 -1.29 9.96 2.49
C GLN A 46 -1.20 9.97 4.03
N LYS A 47 -1.39 11.13 4.68
CA LYS A 47 -1.28 11.25 6.14
C LYS A 47 -2.31 10.40 6.88
N TRP A 48 -3.53 10.32 6.36
CA TRP A 48 -4.56 9.46 6.94
C TRP A 48 -4.18 7.98 6.86
N TYR A 49 -3.67 7.54 5.71
CA TYR A 49 -3.19 6.17 5.52
C TYR A 49 -1.98 5.87 6.43
N GLU A 50 -1.00 6.77 6.54
CA GLU A 50 0.12 6.61 7.47
C GLU A 50 -0.35 6.48 8.93
N LYS A 51 -1.35 7.26 9.33
CA LYS A 51 -1.94 7.15 10.68
C LYS A 51 -2.62 5.79 10.89
N ALA A 52 -3.25 5.22 9.87
CA ALA A 52 -3.91 3.92 9.96
C ALA A 52 -2.94 2.77 10.22
N LEU A 53 -1.66 2.90 9.86
CA LEU A 53 -0.62 1.90 10.19
C LEU A 53 -0.33 1.82 11.70
N GLY A 54 -0.60 2.89 12.45
CA GLY A 54 -0.33 2.97 13.88
C GLY A 54 -1.54 2.65 14.76
N ASP A 55 -2.60 2.06 14.19
CA ASP A 55 -3.73 1.59 14.99
C ASP A 55 -3.48 0.20 15.59
N ASP A 56 -4.41 -0.28 16.43
CA ASP A 56 -4.24 -1.53 17.19
C ASP A 56 -4.47 -2.81 16.34
N HIS A 57 -4.55 -2.71 15.01
CA HIS A 57 -4.78 -3.86 14.12
C HIS A 57 -3.47 -4.46 13.58
N PRO A 58 -3.43 -5.77 13.31
CA PRO A 58 -2.25 -6.41 12.75
C PRO A 58 -1.95 -5.90 11.33
N VAL A 59 -0.66 -5.69 11.07
CA VAL A 59 -0.14 -5.31 9.74
C VAL A 59 0.43 -6.55 9.05
N ILE A 60 0.04 -6.77 7.80
CA ILE A 60 0.61 -7.81 6.94
C ILE A 60 1.55 -7.13 5.94
N ILE A 61 2.82 -7.52 5.95
CA ILE A 61 3.82 -7.04 4.99
C ILE A 61 4.09 -8.15 3.98
N TYR A 62 3.84 -7.85 2.70
CA TYR A 62 4.20 -8.71 1.57
C TYR A 62 5.32 -8.05 0.77
N LEU A 63 6.49 -8.70 0.75
CA LEU A 63 7.65 -8.26 -0.02
C LEU A 63 7.82 -9.18 -1.21
N HIS A 64 8.00 -8.60 -2.39
CA HIS A 64 8.45 -9.33 -3.56
C HIS A 64 9.64 -8.60 -4.17
N GLY A 65 10.67 -9.35 -4.53
CA GLY A 65 11.71 -8.81 -5.39
C GLY A 65 11.13 -8.60 -6.79
N ASN A 66 11.50 -7.50 -7.44
CA ASN A 66 11.32 -7.40 -8.88
C ASN A 66 12.42 -8.27 -9.49
N GLY A 67 12.13 -9.55 -9.72
CA GLY A 67 13.08 -10.61 -10.09
C GLY A 67 13.71 -10.43 -11.48
N GLY A 68 14.27 -9.25 -11.75
CA GLY A 68 15.23 -9.05 -12.82
C GLY A 68 16.58 -9.58 -12.35
N THR A 69 16.89 -10.82 -12.70
CA THR A 69 18.27 -11.23 -12.99
C THR A 69 18.92 -10.14 -13.84
N ARG A 70 19.84 -9.38 -13.23
CA ARG A 70 20.88 -8.65 -13.93
C ARG A 70 22.22 -9.26 -13.53
#